data_AF-A0A8T4UWZ3-F1
#
_entry.id   AF-A0A8T4UWZ3-F1
#
_cell.length_a   1.000
_cell.length_b   1.000
_cell.length_c   1.000
_cell.angle_alpha   90.00
_cell.angle_beta   90.00
_cell.angle_gamma   90.00
#
_symmetry.space_group_name_H-M   'P 1'
#
loop_
_entity.id
_entity.type
_entity.pdbx_description
1 polymer ?
#
loop_
_entity_poly.entity_id
_entity_poly.type
_entity_poly.pdbx_seq_one_letter_code
_entity_poly.pdbx_strand_id
1 'polypeptide(L)'
;MAPEQNILLAGLIAGSGAIIGDFIFFKLMRGSFSEELHRLAREKTVAALGKPFRRFKNPLLIALAGLVISSPLPTEIGVALFSSLKEMTTKRFLVIAYILHTAGIFVILLIGKVL
;
A
#
# COMPACT_ATOMS: atom_id res chain seq x y z
N MET A 1 -21.68 -5.15 22.17
CA MET A 1 -21.07 -4.49 21.00
C MET A 1 -21.19 -3.00 21.23
N ALA A 2 -20.07 -2.27 21.25
CA ALA A 2 -19.99 -0.94 21.86
C ALA A 2 -21.01 0.04 21.25
N PRO A 3 -21.99 0.52 22.04
CA PRO A 3 -22.94 1.53 21.58
C PRO A 3 -22.18 2.86 21.45
N GLU A 4 -22.41 3.57 20.34
CA GLU A 4 -21.87 4.91 20.04
C GLU A 4 -20.35 5.06 19.81
N GLN A 5 -19.71 4.16 19.05
CA GLN A 5 -18.44 4.55 18.43
C GLN A 5 -18.68 5.53 17.29
N ASN A 6 -18.07 6.72 17.39
CA ASN A 6 -18.00 7.67 16.28
C ASN A 6 -17.17 7.05 15.16
N ILE A 7 -17.87 6.44 14.18
CA ILE A 7 -17.27 5.73 13.05
C ILE A 7 -16.27 6.61 12.31
N LEU A 8 -16.56 7.91 12.18
CA LEU A 8 -15.65 8.88 11.56
C LEU A 8 -14.34 8.97 12.35
N LEU A 9 -14.42 9.18 13.66
CA LEU A 9 -13.23 9.29 14.50
C LEU A 9 -12.42 7.97 14.50
N ALA A 10 -13.11 6.83 14.62
CA ALA A 10 -12.49 5.52 14.61
C ALA A 10 -11.76 5.25 13.28
N GLY A 11 -12.41 5.52 12.15
CA GLY A 11 -11.82 5.34 10.83
C GLY A 11 -10.60 6.23 10.61
N LEU A 12 -10.68 7.51 10.98
CA LEU A 12 -9.57 8.46 10.82
C LEU A 12 -8.36 8.11 11.70
N ILE A 13 -8.58 7.72 12.96
CA ILE A 13 -7.51 7.30 13.87
C ILE A 13 -6.89 5.98 13.40
N ALA A 14 -7.73 4.99 13.05
CA ALA A 14 -7.25 3.70 12.56
C ALA A 14 -6.46 3.85 11.25
N GLY A 15 -6.92 4.67 10.31
CA GLY A 15 -6.18 5.00 9.09
C GLY A 15 -4.84 5.67 9.39
N SER A 16 -4.78 6.53 10.41
CA SER A 16 -3.53 7.17 10.84
C SER A 16 -2.54 6.17 11.43
N GLY A 17 -3.03 5.19 12.19
CA GLY A 17 -2.20 4.09 12.70
C GLY A 17 -1.68 3.18 11.59
N ALA A 18 -2.55 2.84 10.63
CA ALA A 18 -2.22 1.94 9.51
C ALA A 18 -1.06 2.48 8.66
N ILE A 19 -1.03 3.80 8.38
CA ILE A 19 0.04 4.38 7.56
C ILE A 19 1.41 4.38 8.23
N ILE A 20 1.51 4.25 9.56
CA ILE A 20 2.81 4.28 10.26
C ILE A 20 3.63 3.06 9.88
N GLY A 21 3.03 1.86 9.91
CA GLY A 21 3.69 0.62 9.53
C GLY A 21 4.10 0.64 8.05
N ASP A 22 3.16 0.98 7.18
CA ASP A 22 3.38 1.09 5.74
C ASP A 22 4.45 2.14 5.39
N PHE A 23 4.54 3.24 6.13
CA PHE A 23 5.59 4.25 5.95
C PHE A 23 6.98 3.73 6.29
N ILE A 24 7.12 3.00 7.41
CA ILE A 24 8.37 2.37 7.80
C ILE A 24 8.78 1.37 6.72
N PHE A 25 7.86 0.51 6.28
CA PHE A 25 8.12 -0.47 5.23
C PHE A 25 8.50 0.18 3.90
N PHE A 26 7.78 1.23 3.49
CA PHE A 26 8.10 2.00 2.29
C PHE A 26 9.49 2.61 2.35
N LYS A 27 9.89 3.16 3.51
CA LYS A 27 11.24 3.71 3.74
C LYS A 27 12.31 2.63 3.69
N LEU A 28 12.07 1.46 4.28
CA LEU A 28 12.99 0.32 4.23
C LEU A 28 13.18 -0.19 2.80
N MET A 29 12.08 -0.38 2.06
CA MET A 29 12.10 -0.79 0.66
C MET A 29 12.85 0.20 -0.22
N ARG A 30 12.67 1.51 0.02
CA ARG A 30 13.27 2.57 -0.79
C ARG A 30 14.71 2.92 -0.41
N GLY A 31 15.07 2.76 0.85
CA GLY A 31 16.40 3.10 1.38
C GLY A 31 17.33 1.89 1.37
N SER A 32 17.10 0.95 2.28
CA SER A 32 17.99 -0.17 2.55
C SER A 32 17.93 -1.27 1.49
N PHE A 33 16.75 -1.53 0.94
CA PHE A 33 16.54 -2.62 -0.02
C PHE A 33 16.52 -2.16 -1.47
N SER A 34 16.61 -0.86 -1.76
CA SER A 34 16.53 -0.38 -3.15
C SER A 34 17.67 -0.98 -3.99
N GLU A 35 18.89 -1.05 -3.44
CA GLU A 35 20.06 -1.58 -4.15
C GLU A 35 20.03 -3.11 -4.27
N GLU A 36 19.60 -3.80 -3.21
CA GLU A 36 19.41 -5.25 -3.19
C GLU A 36 18.26 -5.70 -4.10
N LEU A 37 17.12 -5.01 -4.09
CA LEU A 37 16.02 -5.23 -5.02
C LEU A 37 16.44 -4.95 -6.46
N HIS A 38 17.31 -3.97 -6.71
CA HIS A 38 17.81 -3.71 -8.06
C HIS A 38 18.78 -4.79 -8.54
N ARG A 39 19.50 -5.46 -7.62
CA ARG A 39 20.28 -6.67 -7.90
C ARG A 39 19.36 -7.88 -8.12
N LEU A 40 18.40 -8.10 -7.23
CA LEU A 40 17.45 -9.20 -7.28
C LEU A 40 16.57 -9.13 -8.54
N ALA A 41 16.10 -7.94 -8.93
CA ALA A 41 15.34 -7.75 -10.18
C ALA A 41 16.16 -8.02 -11.45
N ARG A 42 17.50 -8.08 -11.35
CA ARG A 42 18.41 -8.44 -12.45
C ARG A 42 18.79 -9.93 -12.45
N GLU A 43 18.48 -10.68 -11.41
CA GLU A 43 18.59 -12.15 -11.43
C GLU A 43 17.63 -12.74 -12.47
N LYS A 44 18.10 -13.74 -13.25
CA LYS A 44 17.33 -14.32 -14.37
C LYS A 44 15.96 -14.89 -13.97
N THR A 45 15.85 -15.44 -12.77
CA THR A 45 14.63 -16.01 -12.17
C THR A 45 13.58 -14.94 -11.85
N VAL A 46 14.00 -13.86 -11.19
CA VAL A 46 13.12 -12.74 -10.82
C VAL A 46 12.88 -11.81 -12.01
N ALA A 47 13.85 -11.63 -12.90
CA ALA A 47 13.70 -10.89 -14.15
C ALA A 47 12.66 -11.53 -15.08
N ALA A 48 12.49 -12.86 -15.05
CA ALA A 48 11.42 -13.53 -15.77
C ALA A 48 10.02 -13.19 -15.21
N LEU A 49 9.91 -13.04 -13.88
CA LEU A 49 8.68 -12.62 -13.18
C LEU A 49 8.43 -11.10 -13.24
N GLY A 50 9.48 -10.29 -13.31
CA GLY A 50 9.45 -8.83 -13.36
C GLY A 50 9.38 -8.23 -14.78
N LYS A 51 9.64 -9.03 -15.82
CA LYS A 51 9.44 -8.66 -17.23
C LYS A 51 8.06 -8.08 -17.55
N PRO A 52 6.93 -8.62 -17.04
CA PRO A 52 5.63 -7.97 -17.23
C PRO A 52 5.55 -6.63 -16.48
N PHE A 53 6.11 -6.55 -15.27
CA PHE A 53 6.09 -5.34 -14.43
C PHE A 53 6.79 -4.14 -15.06
N ARG A 54 7.89 -4.37 -15.79
CA ARG A 54 8.63 -3.30 -16.52
C ARG A 54 7.87 -2.75 -17.73
N ARG A 55 6.83 -3.43 -18.19
CA ARG A 55 6.06 -3.07 -19.40
C ARG A 55 4.76 -2.32 -19.07
N PHE A 56 4.31 -2.35 -17.82
CA PHE A 56 3.15 -1.57 -17.40
C PHE A 56 3.50 -0.09 -17.29
N LYS A 57 2.63 0.76 -17.85
CA LYS A 57 2.72 2.20 -17.67
C LYS A 57 2.48 2.54 -16.20
N ASN A 58 3.20 3.53 -15.67
CA ASN A 58 3.08 4.03 -14.28
C ASN A 58 1.64 4.06 -13.71
N PRO A 59 0.60 4.56 -14.43
CA PRO A 59 -0.77 4.56 -13.90
C PRO A 59 -1.37 3.17 -13.65
N LEU A 60 -1.04 2.15 -14.46
CA LEU A 60 -1.54 0.78 -14.25
C LEU A 60 -0.91 0.15 -13.01
N LEU A 61 0.38 0.42 -12.77
CA LEU A 61 1.08 -0.03 -11.57
C LEU A 61 0.53 0.66 -10.31
N ILE A 62 0.20 1.95 -10.41
CA ILE A 62 -0.43 2.69 -9.30
C ILE A 62 -1.79 2.11 -8.97
N ALA A 63 -2.61 1.82 -9.99
CA ALA A 63 -3.93 1.21 -9.79
C ALA A 63 -3.80 -0.19 -9.17
N LEU A 64 -2.90 -1.03 -9.67
CA LEU A 64 -2.66 -2.36 -9.13
C LEU A 64 -2.15 -2.30 -7.68
N ALA A 65 -1.18 -1.44 -7.38
CA ALA A 65 -0.65 -1.27 -6.03
C ALA A 65 -1.75 -0.81 -5.06
N GLY A 66 -2.59 0.14 -5.49
CA GLY A 66 -3.74 0.59 -4.71
C GLY A 66 -4.76 -0.50 -4.44
N LEU A 67 -5.08 -1.32 -5.45
CA LEU A 67 -5.96 -2.48 -5.30
C LEU A 67 -5.40 -3.50 -4.32
N VAL A 68 -4.10 -3.79 -4.38
CA VAL A 68 -3.46 -4.74 -3.45
C VAL A 68 -3.56 -4.22 -2.02
N ILE A 69 -3.28 -2.93 -1.79
CA ILE A 69 -3.34 -2.32 -0.44
C ILE A 69 -4.75 -2.29 0.14
N SER A 70 -5.79 -2.06 -0.68
CA SER A 70 -7.17 -2.02 -0.19
C SER A 70 -7.86 -3.39 -0.15
N SER A 71 -7.22 -4.43 -0.70
CA SER A 71 -7.73 -5.80 -0.71
C SER A 71 -7.32 -6.56 0.56
N PRO A 72 -7.89 -7.76 0.82
CA PRO A 72 -7.43 -8.65 1.90
C PRO A 72 -6.04 -9.27 1.65
N LEU A 73 -5.31 -8.83 0.62
CA LEU A 73 -3.94 -9.26 0.37
C LEU A 73 -2.96 -8.56 1.34
N PRO A 74 -1.74 -9.10 1.49
CA PRO A 74 -0.69 -8.43 2.26
C PRO A 74 -0.39 -7.04 1.68
N THR A 75 -0.57 -5.99 2.48
CA THR A 75 -0.44 -4.59 2.04
C THR A 75 0.98 -4.23 1.67
N GLU A 76 1.96 -4.92 2.26
CA GLU A 76 3.40 -4.80 2.02
C GLU A 76 3.75 -5.01 0.55
N ILE A 77 3.00 -5.87 -0.16
CA ILE A 77 3.20 -6.11 -1.60
C ILE A 77 2.88 -4.84 -2.39
N GLY A 78 1.76 -4.17 -2.09
CA GLY A 78 1.40 -2.92 -2.75
C GLY A 78 2.33 -1.77 -2.37
N VAL A 79 2.81 -1.73 -1.12
CA VAL A 79 3.83 -0.77 -0.68
C VAL A 79 5.16 -0.99 -1.42
N ALA A 80 5.58 -2.25 -1.59
CA ALA A 80 6.76 -2.59 -2.38
C ALA A 80 6.60 -2.15 -3.85
N LEU A 81 5.43 -2.37 -4.45
CA LEU A 81 5.12 -1.88 -5.80
C LEU A 81 5.21 -0.34 -5.88
N PHE A 82 4.62 0.38 -4.93
CA PHE A 82 4.74 1.84 -4.87
C PHE A 82 6.18 2.31 -4.69
N SER A 83 6.98 1.60 -3.89
CA SER A 83 8.39 1.93 -3.67
C SER A 83 9.25 1.80 -4.94
N SER A 84 8.85 0.92 -5.86
CA SER A 84 9.54 0.70 -7.14
C SER A 84 9.33 1.83 -8.15
N LEU A 85 8.28 2.65 -7.98
CA LEU A 85 7.94 3.74 -8.87
C LEU A 85 8.79 4.97 -8.58
N LYS A 86 9.63 5.37 -9.54
CA LYS A 86 10.50 6.55 -9.39
C LYS A 86 9.72 7.85 -9.14
N GLU A 87 8.56 8.01 -9.77
CA GLU A 87 7.69 9.19 -9.64
C GLU A 87 6.92 9.25 -8.31
N MET A 88 6.91 8.15 -7.56
CA MET A 88 6.21 8.06 -6.29
C MET A 88 7.03 8.75 -5.21
N THR A 89 6.59 9.92 -4.77
CA THR A 89 7.20 10.61 -3.63
C THR A 89 6.61 10.07 -2.33
N THR A 90 7.38 10.16 -1.25
CA THR A 90 6.94 9.75 0.09
C THR A 90 5.62 10.42 0.49
N LYS A 91 5.45 11.70 0.16
CA LYS A 91 4.19 12.44 0.42
C LYS A 91 3.01 11.86 -0.36
N ARG A 92 3.19 11.60 -1.66
CA ARG A 92 2.14 11.00 -2.51
C ARG A 92 1.73 9.62 -2.00
N PHE A 93 2.72 8.80 -1.65
CA PHE A 93 2.48 7.49 -1.05
C PHE A 93 1.67 7.61 0.24
N LEU A 94 2.08 8.46 1.18
CA LEU A 94 1.37 8.65 2.45
C LEU A 94 -0.09 9.07 2.26
N VAL A 95 -0.36 10.01 1.35
CA VAL A 95 -1.73 10.46 1.06
C VAL A 95 -2.56 9.33 0.46
N ILE A 96 -2.03 8.61 -0.53
CA ILE A 96 -2.75 7.51 -1.20
C ILE A 96 -3.01 6.37 -0.20
N ALA A 97 -2.00 5.93 0.53
CA ALA A 97 -2.12 4.85 1.51
C ALA A 97 -3.10 5.22 2.63
N TYR A 98 -3.06 6.46 3.13
CA TYR A 98 -4.01 6.93 4.13
C TYR A 98 -5.45 6.86 3.62
N ILE A 99 -5.71 7.35 2.41
CA ILE A 99 -7.06 7.32 1.82
C ILE A 99 -7.53 5.87 1.65
N LEU A 100 -6.69 4.98 1.13
CA LEU A 100 -7.05 3.57 0.91
C LEU A 100 -7.33 2.83 2.21
N HIS A 101 -6.45 2.97 3.22
CA HIS A 101 -6.66 2.37 4.53
C HIS A 101 -7.92 2.88 5.21
N THR A 102 -8.09 4.20 5.24
CA THR A 102 -9.26 4.82 5.88
C THR A 102 -10.55 4.39 5.17
N ALA A 103 -10.55 4.32 3.83
CA ALA A 103 -11.69 3.83 3.06
C ALA A 103 -11.99 2.35 3.34
N GLY A 104 -10.98 1.48 3.37
CA GLY A 104 -11.15 0.07 3.70
C GLY A 104 -11.71 -0.14 5.12
N ILE A 105 -11.17 0.59 6.10
CA ILE A 105 -11.66 0.58 7.47
C ILE A 105 -13.11 1.08 7.55
N PHE A 106 -13.46 2.15 6.82
CA PHE A 106 -14.84 2.61 6.77
C PHE A 106 -15.79 1.57 6.21
N VAL A 107 -15.40 0.86 5.14
CA VAL A 107 -16.20 -0.25 4.59
C VAL A 107 -16.42 -1.32 5.64
N ILE A 108 -15.38 -1.73 6.37
CA ILE A 108 -15.48 -2.74 7.44
C ILE A 108 -16.41 -2.27 8.57
N LEU A 109 -16.24 -1.02 9.04
CA LEU A 109 -17.07 -0.45 10.11
C LEU A 109 -18.53 -0.29 9.70
N LEU A 110 -18.79 0.09 8.44
CA LEU A 110 -20.16 0.19 7.91
C LEU A 110 -20.82 -1.17 7.78
N ILE A 111 -20.10 -2.18 7.27
CA ILE A 111 -20.58 -3.56 7.20
C ILE A 111 -20.89 -4.09 8.60
N GLY A 112 -19.99 -3.90 9.56
CA GLY A 112 -20.17 -4.33 10.95
C GLY A 112 -21.24 -3.55 11.72
N LYS A 113 -21.72 -2.41 11.21
CA LYS A 113 -22.89 -1.70 11.75
C LYS A 113 -24.20 -2.27 11.21
N VAL A 114 -24.20 -2.77 9.99
CA VAL A 114 -25.39 -3.25 9.28
C VAL A 114 -25.70 -4.71 9.61
N LEU A 115 -24.66 -5.55 9.76
CA LEU A 115 -24.75 -6.95 10.21
C LEU A 115 -24.88 -7.06 11.73
#